data_AF-A0A517YZC8-F1
#
_entry.id   AF-A0A517YZC8-F1
#
_cell.length_a   1.000
_cell.length_b   1.000
_cell.length_c   1.000
_cell.angle_alpha   90.00
_cell.angle_beta   90.00
_cell.angle_gamma   90.00
#
_symmetry.space_group_name_H-M   'P 1'
#
loop_
_entity.id
_entity.type
_entity.pdbx_description
1 polymer ?
#
loop_
_entity_poly.entity_id
_entity_poly.type
_entity_poly.pdbx_seq_one_letter_code
_entity_poly.pdbx_strand_id
1 'polypeptide(L)'
;MSVKYKDYYETLGVSRDSSADEIKRAFRKLAQKFHPDMNKEAGAEDRFKEINEAYEVLGDADKRRRYDALGANWKAGQDFRAPPGFEGHENVHFGGDMGGGFSSGGINDFFESLFGSRGRQSSGASGFEEMFRGASGHSGFGGMGGGARTMRGQDVESELAVTLEEVFHGGSRRVSLQMPNGGTKTIEVKIPKGITDGKTIRLKGQGGPSPSGGESGDLLLKLRIMPHREYGVDNHQLTKELRLRPDEAALGGRFDVKVMEGDVTVRVHEGAQNGQKMRLKGKGLPTGKGDARGDLILTIQVVIPRELDESQKEAFKSLGEALQDFNPRE
;
A
#
# COMPACT_ATOMS: atom_id res chain seq x y z
N MET A 1 25.33 9.60 -31.71
CA MET A 1 24.43 8.59 -32.28
C MET A 1 23.08 9.25 -32.53
N SER A 2 22.47 9.04 -33.69
CA SER A 2 21.17 9.63 -34.05
C SER A 2 20.06 9.04 -33.18
N VAL A 3 19.36 9.88 -32.43
CA VAL A 3 18.18 9.49 -31.67
C VAL A 3 17.05 9.16 -32.66
N LYS A 4 16.62 7.90 -32.70
CA LYS A 4 15.46 7.48 -33.50
C LYS A 4 14.19 7.72 -32.68
N TYR A 5 13.27 8.52 -33.22
CA TYR A 5 11.93 8.69 -32.66
C TYR A 5 11.19 7.33 -32.68
N LYS A 6 10.82 6.85 -31.49
CA LYS A 6 9.97 5.66 -31.34
C LYS A 6 8.51 6.12 -31.27
N ASP A 7 7.63 5.50 -32.06
CA ASP A 7 6.19 5.74 -31.96
C ASP A 7 5.60 4.89 -30.84
N TYR A 8 5.37 5.50 -29.67
CA TYR A 8 4.85 4.81 -28.49
C TYR A 8 3.40 4.37 -28.65
N TYR A 9 2.62 4.99 -29.55
CA TYR A 9 1.27 4.55 -29.86
C TYR A 9 1.30 3.25 -30.67
N GLU A 10 2.25 3.14 -31.61
CA GLU A 10 2.51 1.90 -32.35
C GLU A 10 3.03 0.79 -31.42
N THR A 11 3.93 1.11 -30.48
CA THR A 11 4.44 0.16 -29.48
C THR A 11 3.34 -0.44 -28.60
N LEU A 12 2.34 0.36 -28.22
CA LEU A 12 1.19 -0.11 -27.44
C LEU A 12 0.04 -0.65 -28.32
N GLY A 13 0.13 -0.52 -29.64
CA GLY A 13 -0.90 -0.95 -30.59
C GLY A 13 -2.22 -0.18 -30.44
N VAL A 14 -2.15 1.11 -30.11
CA VAL A 14 -3.31 1.99 -29.87
C VAL A 14 -3.28 3.20 -30.81
N SER A 15 -4.44 3.84 -31.00
CA SER A 15 -4.52 5.05 -31.83
C SER A 15 -3.94 6.26 -31.08
N ARG A 16 -3.49 7.28 -31.82
CA ARG A 16 -3.07 8.57 -31.24
C ARG A 16 -4.22 9.29 -30.51
N ASP A 17 -5.46 9.04 -30.95
CA ASP A 17 -6.68 9.57 -30.34
C ASP A 17 -7.20 8.70 -29.19
N SER A 18 -6.50 7.62 -28.82
CA SER A 18 -6.96 6.71 -27.78
C SER A 18 -7.06 7.39 -26.41
N SER A 19 -8.10 7.01 -25.67
CA SER A 19 -8.30 7.51 -24.31
C SER A 19 -7.25 6.96 -23.34
N ALA A 20 -7.05 7.62 -22.19
CA ALA A 20 -6.13 7.14 -21.16
C ALA A 20 -6.49 5.71 -20.68
N ASP A 21 -7.78 5.39 -20.63
CA ASP A 21 -8.27 4.07 -20.26
C ASP A 21 -7.93 3.00 -21.31
N GLU A 22 -7.98 3.34 -22.61
CA GLU A 22 -7.58 2.44 -23.69
C GLU A 22 -6.08 2.16 -23.66
N ILE A 23 -5.25 3.19 -23.45
CA ILE A 23 -3.79 3.09 -23.30
C ILE A 23 -3.45 2.18 -22.12
N LYS A 24 -4.12 2.36 -20.97
CA LYS A 24 -3.93 1.55 -19.77
C LYS A 24 -4.37 0.10 -19.96
N ARG A 25 -5.45 -0.15 -20.70
CA ARG A 25 -5.91 -1.51 -21.03
C ARG A 25 -4.94 -2.21 -21.97
N ALA A 26 -4.46 -1.51 -23.00
CA ALA A 26 -3.48 -2.04 -23.93
C ALA A 26 -2.16 -2.40 -23.23
N PHE A 27 -1.66 -1.50 -22.37
CA PHE A 27 -0.49 -1.77 -21.53
C PHE A 27 -0.67 -3.03 -20.69
N ARG A 28 -1.77 -3.17 -19.94
CA ARG A 28 -2.01 -4.35 -19.09
C ARG A 28 -2.02 -5.65 -19.89
N LYS A 29 -2.64 -5.65 -21.07
CA LYS A 29 -2.71 -6.81 -21.95
C LYS A 29 -1.34 -7.21 -22.49
N LEU A 30 -0.52 -6.24 -22.88
CA LEU A 30 0.83 -6.46 -23.38
C LEU A 30 1.81 -6.84 -22.26
N ALA A 31 1.73 -6.18 -21.10
CA ALA A 31 2.54 -6.48 -19.93
C ALA A 31 2.29 -7.90 -19.42
N GLN A 32 1.05 -8.40 -19.42
CA GLN A 32 0.76 -9.78 -19.06
C GLN A 32 1.30 -10.79 -20.10
N LYS A 33 1.30 -10.43 -21.39
CA LYS A 33 1.76 -11.30 -22.49
C LYS A 33 3.29 -11.42 -22.56
N PHE A 34 4.00 -10.36 -22.18
CA PHE A 34 5.46 -10.27 -22.25
C PHE A 34 6.13 -10.23 -20.87
N HIS A 35 5.40 -10.58 -19.80
CA HIS A 35 5.98 -10.62 -18.45
C HIS A 35 7.08 -11.68 -18.38
N PRO A 36 8.27 -11.36 -17.83
CA PRO A 36 9.42 -12.27 -17.81
C PRO A 36 9.16 -13.61 -17.09
N ASP A 37 8.24 -13.62 -16.12
CA ASP A 37 7.85 -14.87 -15.43
C ASP A 37 6.90 -15.76 -16.26
N MET A 38 6.14 -15.17 -17.18
CA MET A 38 5.12 -15.89 -17.97
C MET A 38 5.58 -16.22 -19.38
N ASN A 39 6.52 -15.45 -19.93
CA ASN A 39 7.05 -15.62 -21.28
C ASN A 39 8.58 -15.60 -21.28
N LYS A 40 9.20 -16.73 -21.61
CA LYS A 40 10.66 -16.93 -21.67
C LYS A 40 11.21 -16.95 -23.09
N GLU A 41 10.44 -16.49 -24.09
CA GLU A 41 10.90 -16.39 -25.47
C GLU A 41 12.02 -15.34 -25.62
N ALA A 42 12.96 -15.60 -26.52
CA ALA A 42 14.02 -14.66 -26.84
C ALA A 42 13.42 -13.37 -27.42
N GLY A 43 13.70 -12.22 -26.79
CA GLY A 43 13.16 -10.90 -27.18
C GLY A 43 11.88 -10.47 -26.46
N ALA A 44 11.28 -11.31 -25.60
CA ALA A 44 10.14 -10.92 -24.77
C ALA A 44 10.51 -9.83 -23.76
N GLU A 45 11.72 -9.89 -23.19
CA GLU A 45 12.24 -8.89 -22.25
C GLU A 45 12.43 -7.52 -22.91
N ASP A 46 12.96 -7.47 -24.13
CA ASP A 46 13.16 -6.22 -24.87
C ASP A 46 11.82 -5.58 -25.25
N ARG A 47 10.86 -6.41 -25.69
CA ARG A 47 9.47 -5.95 -25.93
C ARG A 47 8.83 -5.43 -24.65
N PHE A 48 9.04 -6.11 -23.52
CA PHE A 48 8.50 -5.66 -22.23
C PHE A 48 9.10 -4.31 -21.81
N LYS A 49 10.40 -4.09 -22.04
CA LYS A 49 11.05 -2.78 -21.81
C LYS A 49 10.44 -1.68 -22.68
N GLU A 50 10.24 -1.93 -23.97
CA GLU A 50 9.60 -0.98 -24.89
C GLU A 50 8.15 -0.65 -24.49
N ILE A 51 7.38 -1.64 -24.04
CA ILE A 51 5.99 -1.47 -23.59
C ILE A 51 5.93 -0.61 -22.32
N ASN A 52 6.86 -0.80 -21.38
CA ASN A 52 6.94 0.01 -20.16
C ASN A 52 7.35 1.45 -20.48
N GLU A 53 8.35 1.64 -21.35
CA GLU A 53 8.79 2.97 -21.82
C GLU A 53 7.61 3.74 -22.44
N ALA A 54 6.83 3.09 -23.31
CA ALA A 54 5.67 3.69 -23.95
C ALA A 54 4.57 4.09 -22.96
N TYR A 55 4.28 3.24 -21.96
CA TYR A 55 3.26 3.54 -20.95
C TYR A 55 3.70 4.63 -19.98
N GLU A 56 4.98 4.75 -19.66
CA GLU A 56 5.48 5.83 -18.81
C GLU A 56 5.25 7.21 -19.44
N VAL A 57 5.35 7.29 -20.78
CA VAL A 57 5.13 8.54 -21.52
C VAL A 57 3.65 8.78 -21.81
N LEU A 58 2.91 7.76 -22.26
CA LEU A 58 1.51 7.92 -22.70
C LEU A 58 0.48 7.79 -21.57
N GLY A 59 0.85 7.17 -20.44
CA GLY A 59 -0.02 6.96 -19.29
C GLY A 59 -0.22 8.20 -18.42
N ASP A 60 0.69 9.18 -18.51
CA ASP A 60 0.61 10.44 -17.80
C ASP A 60 0.16 11.58 -18.74
N ALA A 61 -0.82 12.37 -18.30
CA ALA A 61 -1.43 13.40 -19.14
C ALA A 61 -0.48 14.55 -19.51
N ASP A 62 0.51 14.86 -18.66
CA ASP A 62 1.49 15.91 -18.92
C ASP A 62 2.61 15.40 -19.83
N LYS A 63 3.11 14.18 -19.58
CA LYS A 63 4.12 13.54 -20.45
C LYS A 63 3.56 13.26 -21.84
N ARG A 64 2.32 12.78 -21.95
CA ARG A 64 1.63 12.57 -23.23
C ARG A 64 1.51 13.87 -24.02
N ARG A 65 1.05 14.95 -23.38
CA ARG A 65 0.96 16.27 -24.03
C ARG A 65 2.30 16.75 -24.57
N ARG A 66 3.39 16.56 -23.82
CA ARG A 66 4.75 16.92 -24.27
C ARG A 66 5.21 16.03 -25.43
N TYR A 67 4.98 14.72 -25.35
CA TYR A 67 5.29 13.77 -26.42
C TYR A 67 4.53 14.07 -27.72
N ASP A 68 3.24 14.40 -27.62
CA ASP A 68 2.40 14.76 -28.76
C ASP A 68 2.85 16.10 -29.38
N ALA A 69 3.23 17.08 -28.55
CA ALA A 69 3.78 18.36 -29.01
C ALA A 69 5.12 18.20 -29.75
N LEU A 70 5.94 17.22 -29.35
CA LEU A 70 7.21 16.89 -29.99
C LEU A 70 7.01 16.09 -31.29
N GLY A 71 6.03 15.16 -31.30
CA GLY A 71 5.71 14.34 -32.48
C GLY A 71 5.19 15.13 -33.68
N ALA A 72 4.54 16.28 -33.45
CA ALA A 72 4.09 17.19 -34.51
C ALA A 72 5.26 17.92 -35.19
N ASN A 73 6.30 18.27 -34.43
CA ASN A 73 7.47 19.00 -34.93
C ASN A 73 8.59 18.08 -35.46
N TRP A 74 8.64 16.81 -35.03
CA TRP A 74 9.65 15.87 -35.49
C TRP A 74 9.53 15.48 -36.99
N LYS A 75 8.33 15.57 -37.58
CA LYS A 75 8.14 15.35 -39.03
C LYS A 75 8.71 16.48 -39.90
N ALA A 76 9.06 17.62 -39.31
CA ALA A 76 9.70 18.73 -40.00
C ALA A 76 11.14 18.83 -39.51
N GLY A 77 12.09 18.21 -40.22
CA GLY A 77 13.49 18.10 -39.82
C GLY A 77 14.23 19.44 -39.69
N GLN A 78 13.98 20.17 -38.60
CA GLN A 78 14.68 21.38 -38.20
C GLN A 78 14.93 21.38 -36.69
N ASP A 79 16.11 21.86 -36.33
CA ASP A 79 16.55 22.05 -34.95
C ASP A 79 15.52 22.82 -34.12
N PHE A 80 15.24 22.28 -32.93
CA PHE A 80 14.30 22.84 -31.97
C PHE A 80 14.69 24.28 -31.57
N ARG A 81 13.82 25.24 -31.85
CA ARG A 81 13.82 26.58 -31.23
C ARG A 81 12.58 26.74 -30.37
N ALA A 82 12.79 26.97 -29.08
CA ALA A 82 11.71 27.24 -28.14
C ALA A 82 10.97 28.56 -28.48
N PRO A 83 9.63 28.63 -28.40
CA PRO A 83 8.87 29.85 -28.61
C PRO A 83 9.13 30.91 -27.52
N PRO A 84 8.98 32.22 -27.82
CA PRO A 84 9.04 33.27 -26.81
C PRO A 84 7.93 33.09 -25.78
N GLY A 85 8.27 33.03 -24.49
CA GLY A 85 7.35 32.78 -23.37
C GLY A 85 7.55 31.45 -22.63
N PHE A 86 8.57 30.67 -23.00
CA PHE A 86 8.99 29.48 -22.25
C PHE A 86 9.82 29.90 -21.01
N GLU A 87 9.19 30.61 -20.06
CA GLU A 87 9.75 30.94 -18.75
C GLU A 87 9.45 29.82 -17.75
N GLY A 88 10.51 29.26 -17.19
CA GLY A 88 10.49 28.10 -16.30
C GLY A 88 9.92 28.40 -14.92
N HIS A 89 8.62 28.23 -14.77
CA HIS A 89 7.97 28.05 -13.48
C HIS A 89 7.43 26.63 -13.37
N GLU A 90 8.25 25.75 -12.79
CA GLU A 90 7.90 24.65 -11.87
C GLU A 90 9.01 23.60 -11.91
N ASN A 91 9.67 23.43 -10.76
CA ASN A 91 10.58 22.32 -10.51
C ASN A 91 9.77 21.02 -10.51
N VAL A 92 9.61 20.40 -11.66
CA VAL A 92 9.11 19.03 -11.74
C VAL A 92 10.28 18.10 -11.41
N HIS A 93 10.29 17.60 -10.19
CA HIS A 93 11.18 16.53 -9.77
C HIS A 93 10.87 15.28 -10.60
N PHE A 94 11.75 14.95 -11.56
CA PHE A 94 11.81 13.62 -12.15
C PHE A 94 12.48 12.68 -11.16
N GLY A 95 11.69 12.16 -10.24
CA GLY A 95 12.11 11.26 -9.17
C GLY A 95 10.89 10.64 -8.53
N GLY A 96 10.20 9.80 -9.31
CA GLY A 96 9.02 9.07 -8.89
C GLY A 96 9.36 7.64 -8.56
N ASP A 97 9.41 7.36 -7.27
CA ASP A 97 9.49 6.08 -6.57
C ASP A 97 8.69 4.94 -7.26
N MET A 98 9.40 4.06 -7.97
CA MET A 98 9.02 2.66 -8.12
C MET A 98 10.16 1.81 -7.55
N GLY A 99 9.95 1.32 -6.34
CA GLY A 99 10.77 0.25 -5.77
C GLY A 99 10.63 -1.02 -6.61
N GLY A 100 11.70 -1.35 -7.33
CA GLY A 100 11.84 -2.57 -8.12
C GLY A 100 13.00 -2.41 -9.11
N GLY A 101 14.21 -2.75 -8.67
CA GLY A 101 15.45 -2.44 -9.36
C GLY A 101 15.50 -2.89 -10.83
N PHE A 102 15.61 -1.91 -11.73
CA PHE A 102 16.17 -2.07 -13.07
C PHE A 102 16.91 -0.79 -13.46
N SER A 103 18.12 -0.63 -12.91
CA SER A 103 19.13 0.25 -13.51
C SER A 103 19.81 -0.54 -14.62
N SER A 104 19.49 -0.22 -15.88
CA SER A 104 20.29 -0.67 -17.03
C SER A 104 20.08 0.24 -18.25
N GLY A 105 20.98 1.22 -18.38
CA GLY A 105 21.73 1.51 -19.61
C GLY A 105 21.04 2.05 -20.87
N GLY A 106 19.71 2.13 -20.97
CA GLY A 106 19.04 2.56 -22.22
C GLY A 106 18.01 3.69 -22.08
N ILE A 107 17.53 3.94 -20.86
CA ILE A 107 16.45 4.91 -20.58
C ILE A 107 17.01 6.35 -20.49
N ASN A 108 18.28 6.49 -20.08
CA ASN A 108 18.87 7.81 -19.84
C ASN A 108 19.10 8.61 -21.14
N ASP A 109 19.52 8.01 -22.25
CA ASP A 109 20.04 8.80 -23.38
C ASP A 109 18.95 9.55 -24.18
N PHE A 110 17.77 8.96 -24.38
CA PHE A 110 16.66 9.65 -25.05
C PHE A 110 16.01 10.69 -24.13
N PHE A 111 15.81 10.31 -22.87
CA PHE A 111 15.13 11.12 -21.87
C PHE A 111 16.00 12.27 -21.35
N GLU A 112 17.32 12.09 -21.22
CA GLU A 112 18.28 13.18 -20.95
C GLU A 112 18.39 14.15 -22.12
N SER A 113 18.35 13.68 -23.39
CA SER A 113 18.42 14.60 -24.52
C SER A 113 17.17 15.48 -24.67
N LEU A 114 16.02 14.96 -24.25
CA LEU A 114 14.71 15.59 -24.42
C LEU A 114 14.26 16.38 -23.19
N PHE A 115 14.67 15.96 -21.99
CA PHE A 115 14.25 16.54 -20.71
C PHE A 115 15.42 16.91 -19.78
N GLY A 116 16.67 16.64 -20.15
CA GLY A 116 17.87 16.88 -19.35
C GLY A 116 18.61 18.19 -19.62
N SER A 117 18.09 19.09 -20.45
CA SER A 117 18.76 20.38 -20.72
C SER A 117 18.50 21.44 -19.65
N ARG A 118 18.89 21.18 -18.39
CA ARG A 118 19.35 22.18 -17.39
C ARG A 118 19.63 21.54 -16.02
N GLY A 119 20.63 20.67 -15.93
CA GLY A 119 20.94 20.03 -14.64
C GLY A 119 22.28 19.33 -14.58
N ARG A 120 23.36 19.93 -15.12
CA ARG A 120 24.71 19.38 -15.00
C ARG A 120 25.68 20.43 -14.47
N GLN A 121 25.65 20.65 -13.15
CA GLN A 121 26.84 21.04 -12.42
C GLN A 121 26.90 20.29 -11.09
N SER A 122 28.02 19.56 -10.95
CA SER A 122 28.52 18.89 -9.74
C SER A 122 28.03 17.46 -9.46
N SER A 123 28.81 16.47 -9.88
CA SER A 123 29.74 15.78 -8.96
C SER A 123 30.46 14.62 -9.67
N GLY A 124 31.79 14.62 -9.61
CA GLY A 124 32.63 13.58 -10.20
C GLY A 124 34.13 13.89 -10.18
N ALA A 125 34.68 13.97 -8.95
CA ALA A 125 36.07 13.66 -8.58
C ALA A 125 37.23 13.99 -9.56
N SER A 126 37.81 15.19 -9.42
CA SER A 126 39.27 15.47 -9.47
C SER A 126 39.45 16.99 -9.43
N GLY A 127 40.05 17.52 -8.36
CA GLY A 127 40.27 18.98 -8.23
C GLY A 127 40.47 19.49 -6.80
N PHE A 128 40.95 18.65 -5.88
CA PHE A 128 41.25 19.06 -4.50
C PHE A 128 42.59 19.82 -4.37
N GLU A 129 43.18 20.29 -5.48
CA GLU A 129 44.55 20.82 -5.50
C GLU A 129 44.72 22.12 -6.30
N GLU A 130 43.62 22.83 -6.61
CA GLU A 130 43.67 24.10 -7.39
C GLU A 130 42.88 25.26 -6.73
N MET A 131 42.52 25.14 -5.45
CA MET A 131 41.85 26.22 -4.70
C MET A 131 42.68 26.74 -3.51
N PHE A 132 43.99 26.42 -3.45
CA PHE A 132 44.86 26.81 -2.34
C PHE A 132 46.19 27.48 -2.75
N ARG A 133 46.31 28.00 -3.98
CA ARG A 133 47.47 28.83 -4.38
C ARG A 133 47.06 30.00 -5.28
N GLY A 134 47.24 31.22 -4.78
CA GLY A 134 47.20 32.48 -5.55
C GLY A 134 46.14 33.45 -5.04
N ALA A 135 46.27 34.00 -3.82
CA ALA A 135 47.06 35.19 -3.50
C ALA A 135 46.58 36.49 -4.17
N SER A 136 46.28 37.46 -3.29
CA SER A 136 46.28 38.92 -3.45
C SER A 136 45.05 39.67 -3.99
N GLY A 137 44.29 40.23 -3.03
CA GLY A 137 43.81 41.61 -3.06
C GLY A 137 42.48 41.88 -3.75
N HIS A 138 41.43 42.17 -2.96
CA HIS A 138 40.65 43.43 -3.01
C HIS A 138 39.47 43.33 -2.01
N SER A 139 39.47 44.25 -1.05
CA SER A 139 38.40 44.43 -0.06
C SER A 139 37.08 44.83 -0.72
N GLY A 140 35.98 44.17 -0.30
CA GLY A 140 34.60 44.53 -0.66
C GLY A 140 33.62 43.85 0.29
N PHE A 141 33.31 44.54 1.39
CA PHE A 141 32.38 44.12 2.43
C PHE A 141 30.93 44.38 1.97
N GLY A 142 30.02 43.41 2.16
CA GLY A 142 28.59 43.69 2.37
C GLY A 142 27.59 42.96 1.46
N GLY A 143 26.87 42.00 2.04
CA GLY A 143 25.43 41.91 1.78
C GLY A 143 24.91 40.80 0.85
N MET A 144 25.47 39.60 0.89
CA MET A 144 24.77 38.43 0.34
C MET A 144 23.74 37.95 1.37
N GLY A 145 22.49 38.44 1.27
CA GLY A 145 21.34 37.96 2.02
C GLY A 145 20.98 36.53 1.61
N GLY A 146 21.79 35.57 2.07
CA GLY A 146 21.45 34.15 2.01
C GLY A 146 20.32 33.91 3.00
N GLY A 147 19.09 33.83 2.49
CA GLY A 147 17.95 33.41 3.30
C GLY A 147 18.31 32.11 4.03
N ALA A 148 18.30 32.14 5.36
CA ALA A 148 18.46 30.95 6.17
C ALA A 148 17.42 29.93 5.70
N ARG A 149 17.86 28.84 5.07
CA ARG A 149 16.95 27.74 4.73
C ARG A 149 16.41 27.21 6.04
N THR A 150 15.14 27.48 6.31
CA THR A 150 14.44 26.93 7.46
C THR A 150 14.44 25.41 7.32
N MET A 151 15.13 24.72 8.22
CA MET A 151 15.14 23.26 8.22
C MET A 151 13.79 22.75 8.74
N ARG A 152 13.20 21.76 8.08
CA ARG A 152 11.97 21.12 8.57
C ARG A 152 12.26 20.27 9.81
N GLY A 153 11.29 20.19 10.71
CA GLY A 153 11.33 19.28 11.86
C GLY A 153 11.34 17.81 11.45
N GLN A 154 11.80 16.94 12.36
CA GLN A 154 11.91 15.50 12.12
C GLN A 154 10.54 14.81 12.17
N ASP A 155 10.34 13.83 11.30
CA ASP A 155 9.18 12.96 11.35
C ASP A 155 9.25 12.05 12.59
N VAL A 156 8.11 11.78 13.20
CA VAL A 156 7.99 10.95 14.41
C VAL A 156 7.14 9.73 14.07
N GLU A 157 7.65 8.54 14.37
CA GLU A 157 6.88 7.31 14.27
C GLU A 157 6.37 6.88 15.65
N SER A 158 5.11 6.46 15.73
CA SER A 158 4.54 5.94 16.97
C SER A 158 3.52 4.85 16.68
N GLU A 159 3.41 3.85 17.56
CA GLU A 159 2.38 2.82 17.44
C GLU A 159 1.13 3.22 18.21
N LEU A 160 -0.03 3.01 17.60
CA LEU A 160 -1.33 3.24 18.23
C LEU A 160 -2.08 1.92 18.35
N ALA A 161 -2.22 1.42 19.58
CA ALA A 161 -3.08 0.29 19.88
C ALA A 161 -4.56 0.71 19.73
N VAL A 162 -5.29 -0.02 18.89
CA VAL A 162 -6.72 0.19 18.62
C VAL A 162 -7.52 -1.08 18.90
N THR A 163 -8.72 -0.94 19.41
CA THR A 163 -9.60 -2.09 19.66
C THR A 163 -10.31 -2.52 18.38
N LEU A 164 -10.83 -3.75 18.38
CA LEU A 164 -11.56 -4.26 17.22
C LEU A 164 -12.86 -3.47 16.97
N GLU A 165 -13.52 -3.01 18.03
CA GLU A 165 -14.72 -2.18 18.00
C GLU A 165 -14.41 -0.81 17.38
N GLU A 166 -13.28 -0.19 17.74
CA GLU A 166 -12.82 1.07 17.14
C GLU A 166 -12.59 0.91 15.63
N VAL A 167 -12.03 -0.21 15.20
CA VAL A 167 -11.85 -0.52 13.77
C VAL A 167 -13.20 -0.79 13.08
N PHE A 168 -14.12 -1.45 13.76
CA PHE A 168 -15.43 -1.83 13.23
C PHE A 168 -16.37 -0.63 13.04
N HIS A 169 -16.43 0.27 14.02
CA HIS A 169 -17.26 1.47 13.97
C HIS A 169 -16.55 2.64 13.29
N GLY A 170 -15.21 2.68 13.35
CA GLY A 170 -14.43 3.89 13.11
C GLY A 170 -14.62 4.91 14.24
N GLY A 171 -14.02 6.09 14.08
CA GLY A 171 -14.27 7.20 15.00
C GLY A 171 -13.08 8.14 15.13
N SER A 172 -13.17 9.05 16.11
CA SER A 172 -12.08 9.92 16.52
C SER A 172 -11.66 9.58 17.94
N ARG A 173 -10.35 9.54 18.20
CA ARG A 173 -9.80 9.35 19.54
C ARG A 173 -8.75 10.41 19.85
N ARG A 174 -8.81 11.00 21.04
CA ARG A 174 -7.73 11.85 21.54
C ARG A 174 -6.61 10.98 22.08
N VAL A 175 -5.41 11.17 21.56
CA VAL A 175 -4.21 10.41 21.93
C VAL A 175 -3.17 11.39 22.44
N SER A 176 -2.60 11.11 23.61
CA SER A 176 -1.47 11.84 24.16
C SER A 176 -0.18 11.10 23.84
N LEU A 177 0.69 11.75 23.08
CA LEU A 177 1.96 11.19 22.62
C LEU A 177 3.12 11.93 23.29
N GLN A 178 4.14 11.18 23.70
CA GLN A 178 5.40 11.76 24.12
C GLN A 178 6.22 12.09 22.88
N MET A 179 6.59 13.36 22.77
CA MET A 179 7.39 13.87 21.66
C MET A 179 8.88 13.68 21.97
N PRO A 180 9.76 13.61 20.95
CA PRO A 180 11.20 13.47 21.16
C PRO A 180 11.85 14.59 22.00
N ASN A 181 11.19 15.74 22.11
CA ASN A 181 11.63 16.88 22.92
C ASN A 181 11.22 16.76 24.41
N GLY A 182 10.64 15.63 24.84
CA GLY A 182 10.18 15.39 26.22
C GLY A 182 8.81 16.00 26.56
N GLY A 183 8.16 16.70 25.62
CA GLY A 183 6.81 17.24 25.81
C GLY A 183 5.72 16.22 25.50
N THR A 184 4.55 16.35 26.15
CA THR A 184 3.36 15.57 25.79
C THR A 184 2.48 16.40 24.85
N LYS A 185 2.07 15.80 23.72
CA LYS A 185 1.19 16.42 22.75
C LYS A 185 -0.09 15.61 22.61
N THR A 186 -1.24 16.25 22.81
CA THR A 186 -2.55 15.60 22.62
C THR A 186 -3.07 15.92 21.23
N ILE A 187 -3.36 14.88 20.44
CA ILE A 187 -3.86 15.00 19.07
C ILE A 187 -5.13 14.17 18.94
N GLU A 188 -6.11 14.69 18.21
CA GLU A 188 -7.27 13.92 17.80
C GLU A 188 -6.94 13.13 16.53
N VAL A 189 -7.02 11.80 16.62
CA VAL A 189 -6.73 10.88 15.54
C VAL A 189 -8.04 10.28 15.04
N LYS A 190 -8.34 10.49 13.76
CA LYS A 190 -9.47 9.85 13.09
C LYS A 190 -9.08 8.45 12.63
N ILE A 191 -9.70 7.42 13.20
CA ILE A 191 -9.53 6.02 12.86
C ILE A 191 -10.55 5.67 11.75
N PRO A 192 -10.09 5.38 10.52
CA PRO A 192 -10.98 4.98 9.44
C PRO A 192 -11.64 3.63 9.74
N LYS A 193 -12.93 3.54 9.43
CA LYS A 193 -13.71 2.30 9.52
C LYS A 193 -13.09 1.23 8.63
N GLY A 194 -12.80 0.06 9.19
CA GLY A 194 -12.24 -1.06 8.45
C GLY A 194 -10.74 -0.97 8.17
N ILE A 195 -10.01 -0.13 8.90
CA ILE A 195 -8.55 -0.06 8.75
C ILE A 195 -7.90 -1.38 9.16
N THR A 196 -6.98 -1.88 8.33
CA THR A 196 -6.27 -3.15 8.57
C THR A 196 -5.09 -2.96 9.51
N ASP A 197 -4.69 -4.02 10.21
CA ASP A 197 -3.50 -4.00 11.07
C ASP A 197 -2.25 -3.55 10.32
N GLY A 198 -1.37 -2.81 11.02
CA GLY A 198 -0.09 -2.35 10.50
C GLY A 198 -0.17 -1.17 9.54
N LYS A 199 -1.37 -0.67 9.18
CA LYS A 199 -1.50 0.54 8.37
C LYS A 199 -1.04 1.78 9.13
N THR A 200 -0.40 2.68 8.40
CA THR A 200 0.10 3.95 8.93
C THR A 200 -0.83 5.11 8.59
N ILE A 201 -1.22 5.89 9.59
CA ILE A 201 -1.92 7.17 9.43
C ILE A 201 -0.89 8.29 9.54
N ARG A 202 -0.78 9.11 8.49
CA ARG A 202 0.11 10.28 8.46
C ARG A 202 -0.64 11.53 8.90
N LEU A 203 -0.17 12.16 9.96
CA LEU A 203 -0.66 13.43 10.49
C LEU A 203 0.35 14.53 10.16
N LYS A 204 0.03 15.34 9.15
CA LYS A 204 0.94 16.36 8.62
C LYS A 204 1.23 17.46 9.64
N GLY A 205 2.50 17.84 9.80
CA GLY A 205 2.96 18.90 10.69
C GLY A 205 2.81 18.56 12.19
N GLN A 206 2.49 17.32 12.53
CA GLN A 206 2.28 16.89 13.92
C GLN A 206 3.51 16.23 14.56
N GLY A 207 4.59 16.04 13.82
CA GLY A 207 5.87 15.49 14.26
C GLY A 207 6.74 16.50 15.02
N GLY A 208 8.05 16.28 15.00
CA GLY A 208 9.01 17.08 15.77
C GLY A 208 9.03 18.54 15.32
N PRO A 209 9.22 19.50 16.26
CA PRO A 209 9.36 20.91 15.89
C PRO A 209 10.64 21.12 15.08
N SER A 210 10.62 22.11 14.18
CA SER A 210 11.82 22.52 13.44
C SER A 210 12.87 23.14 14.38
N PRO A 211 14.15 22.74 14.28
CA PRO A 211 15.25 23.39 15.00
C PRO A 211 15.46 24.87 14.65
N SER A 212 15.04 25.31 13.46
CA SER A 212 15.29 26.67 12.94
C SER A 212 14.01 27.47 12.65
N GLY A 213 12.90 27.17 13.35
CA GLY A 213 11.62 27.88 13.18
C GLY A 213 10.86 27.64 11.86
N GLY A 214 11.25 26.65 11.05
CA GLY A 214 10.48 26.14 9.90
C GLY A 214 9.29 25.24 10.27
N GLU A 215 8.74 24.55 9.28
CA GLU A 215 7.61 23.64 9.49
C GLU A 215 7.99 22.43 10.36
N SER A 216 7.05 21.95 11.17
CA SER A 216 7.20 20.69 11.91
C SER A 216 7.26 19.49 10.96
N GLY A 217 7.89 18.41 11.41
CA GLY A 217 7.81 17.12 10.74
C GLY A 217 6.40 16.53 10.82
N ASP A 218 6.21 15.34 10.25
CA ASP A 218 4.96 14.59 10.31
C ASP A 218 4.96 13.55 11.41
N LEU A 219 3.77 13.18 11.86
CA LEU A 219 3.58 12.06 12.78
C LEU A 219 3.00 10.88 12.00
N LEU A 220 3.73 9.77 11.99
CA LEU A 220 3.36 8.51 11.35
C LEU A 220 2.86 7.55 12.44
N LEU A 221 1.54 7.36 12.51
CA LEU A 221 0.90 6.47 13.46
C LEU A 221 0.66 5.10 12.85
N LYS A 222 1.47 4.12 13.24
CA LYS A 222 1.27 2.72 12.86
C LYS A 222 0.20 2.10 13.74
N LEU A 223 -0.94 1.74 13.16
CA LEU A 223 -2.03 1.12 13.91
C LEU A 223 -1.72 -0.34 14.24
N ARG A 224 -2.04 -0.74 15.46
CA ARG A 224 -1.97 -2.12 15.93
C ARG A 224 -3.31 -2.54 16.53
N ILE A 225 -3.98 -3.50 15.91
CA ILE A 225 -5.24 -4.04 16.44
C ILE A 225 -4.90 -4.90 17.65
N MET A 226 -5.49 -4.57 18.79
CA MET A 226 -5.31 -5.34 20.02
C MET A 226 -5.89 -6.74 19.86
N PRO A 227 -5.22 -7.79 20.39
CA PRO A 227 -5.79 -9.13 20.43
C PRO A 227 -7.15 -9.14 21.11
N HIS A 228 -8.14 -9.72 20.44
CA HIS A 228 -9.52 -9.80 20.95
C HIS A 228 -9.78 -11.19 21.54
N ARG A 229 -10.56 -11.27 22.63
CA ARG A 229 -10.81 -12.53 23.35
C ARG A 229 -11.63 -13.54 22.56
N GLU A 230 -12.59 -13.07 21.77
CA GLU A 230 -13.53 -13.91 21.02
C GLU A 230 -13.27 -13.94 19.51
N TYR A 231 -12.44 -13.05 18.98
CA TYR A 231 -12.27 -12.86 17.54
C TYR A 231 -10.79 -12.91 17.16
N GLY A 232 -10.47 -13.71 16.15
CA GLY A 232 -9.27 -13.52 15.35
C GLY A 232 -9.57 -12.55 14.21
N VAL A 233 -8.55 -11.80 13.79
CA VAL A 233 -8.64 -10.83 12.71
C VAL A 233 -7.68 -11.26 11.61
N ASP A 234 -8.20 -11.48 10.41
CA ASP A 234 -7.43 -11.71 9.19
C ASP A 234 -7.88 -10.71 8.13
N ASN A 235 -7.14 -9.60 8.01
CA ASN A 235 -7.51 -8.48 7.17
C ASN A 235 -8.92 -7.94 7.50
N HIS A 236 -9.89 -8.20 6.62
CA HIS A 236 -11.29 -7.83 6.82
C HIS A 236 -12.17 -9.01 7.24
N GLN A 237 -11.61 -10.22 7.27
CA GLN A 237 -12.28 -11.41 7.78
C GLN A 237 -12.09 -11.49 9.28
N LEU A 238 -13.14 -11.96 9.96
CA LEU A 238 -13.09 -12.31 11.37
C LEU A 238 -13.13 -13.83 11.50
N THR A 239 -12.48 -14.37 12.52
CA THR A 239 -12.60 -15.77 12.91
C THR A 239 -13.13 -15.86 14.34
N LYS A 240 -13.97 -16.85 14.62
CA LYS A 240 -14.50 -17.09 15.97
C LYS A 240 -14.75 -18.58 16.17
N GLU A 241 -14.60 -19.05 17.40
CA GLU A 241 -14.92 -20.43 17.75
C GLU A 241 -16.40 -20.56 18.12
N LEU A 242 -17.10 -21.50 17.47
CA LEU A 242 -18.44 -21.93 17.87
C LEU A 242 -18.28 -23.19 18.73
N ARG A 243 -18.38 -23.01 20.05
CA ARG A 243 -18.19 -24.09 21.02
C ARG A 243 -19.50 -24.86 21.17
N LEU A 244 -19.48 -26.15 20.84
CA LEU A 244 -20.64 -27.04 20.90
C LEU A 244 -20.37 -28.20 21.85
N ARG A 245 -21.42 -28.71 22.49
CA ARG A 245 -21.37 -30.00 23.18
C ARG A 245 -21.34 -31.17 22.16
N PRO A 246 -20.93 -32.38 22.56
CA PRO A 246 -20.93 -33.54 21.66
C PRO A 246 -22.31 -33.87 21.07
N ASP A 247 -23.37 -33.77 21.87
CA ASP A 247 -24.75 -33.97 21.42
C ASP A 247 -25.19 -32.92 20.40
N GLU A 248 -24.85 -31.66 20.63
CA GLU A 248 -25.16 -30.54 19.73
C GLU A 248 -24.47 -30.67 18.37
N ALA A 249 -23.22 -31.14 18.35
CA ALA A 249 -22.50 -31.38 17.12
C ALA A 249 -23.04 -32.61 16.37
N ALA A 250 -23.39 -33.67 17.09
CA ALA A 250 -23.93 -34.91 16.50
C ALA A 250 -25.34 -34.71 15.93
N LEU A 251 -26.24 -34.08 16.69
CA LEU A 251 -27.65 -33.91 16.34
C LEU A 251 -27.94 -32.61 15.58
N GLY A 252 -26.97 -31.71 15.49
CA GLY A 252 -27.17 -30.38 14.92
C GLY A 252 -28.17 -29.53 15.71
N GLY A 253 -28.52 -28.38 15.15
CA GLY A 253 -29.43 -27.45 15.82
C GLY A 253 -29.33 -26.02 15.32
N ARG A 254 -29.93 -25.11 16.08
CA ARG A 254 -29.85 -23.66 15.88
C ARG A 254 -29.17 -23.05 17.10
N PHE A 255 -28.12 -22.27 16.85
CA PHE A 255 -27.27 -21.71 17.90
C PHE A 255 -27.15 -20.21 17.69
N ASP A 256 -27.31 -19.43 18.76
CA ASP A 256 -27.14 -17.99 18.71
C ASP A 256 -25.67 -17.63 18.85
N VAL A 257 -25.17 -16.88 17.88
CA VAL A 257 -23.77 -16.45 17.80
C VAL A 257 -23.73 -14.94 17.88
N LYS A 258 -23.07 -14.44 18.92
CA LYS A 258 -22.76 -13.02 19.05
C LYS A 258 -21.76 -12.62 17.97
N VAL A 259 -22.16 -11.69 17.11
CA VAL A 259 -21.34 -11.01 16.09
C VAL A 259 -21.13 -9.54 16.48
N MET A 260 -20.35 -8.79 15.72
CA MET A 260 -20.06 -7.37 16.03
C MET A 260 -21.31 -6.46 15.99
N GLU A 261 -22.38 -6.87 15.30
CA GLU A 261 -23.64 -6.11 15.16
C GLU A 261 -24.78 -6.57 16.06
N GLY A 262 -24.52 -7.48 17.01
CA GLY A 262 -25.55 -8.16 17.80
C GLY A 262 -25.52 -9.66 17.57
N ASP A 263 -26.67 -10.33 17.71
CA ASP A 263 -26.73 -11.79 17.68
C ASP A 263 -27.30 -12.30 16.35
N VAL A 264 -26.77 -13.42 15.88
CA VAL A 264 -27.24 -14.12 14.68
C VAL A 264 -27.40 -15.59 14.98
N THR A 265 -28.57 -16.14 14.69
CA THR A 265 -28.82 -17.58 14.78
C THR A 265 -28.20 -18.31 13.59
N VAL A 266 -27.36 -19.30 13.86
CA VAL A 266 -26.73 -20.16 12.85
C VAL A 266 -27.29 -21.58 12.93
N ARG A 267 -27.48 -22.21 11.78
CA ARG A 267 -27.89 -23.62 11.71
C ARG A 267 -26.66 -24.51 11.56
N VAL A 268 -26.45 -25.40 12.52
CA VAL A 268 -25.45 -26.47 12.44
C VAL A 268 -26.18 -27.74 12.01
N HIS A 269 -25.62 -28.44 11.03
CA HIS A 269 -26.18 -29.69 10.54
C HIS A 269 -25.74 -30.86 11.40
N GLU A 270 -26.51 -31.94 11.39
CA GLU A 270 -26.17 -33.21 12.02
C GLU A 270 -24.81 -33.72 11.55
N GLY A 271 -24.07 -34.36 12.45
CA GLY A 271 -22.73 -34.90 12.18
C GLY A 271 -21.65 -33.84 11.99
N ALA A 272 -21.82 -32.65 12.57
CA ALA A 272 -20.82 -31.58 12.50
C ALA A 272 -19.48 -32.01 13.12
N GLN A 273 -18.39 -31.70 12.41
CA GLN A 273 -17.04 -32.13 12.78
C GLN A 273 -16.27 -31.06 13.54
N ASN A 274 -15.41 -31.48 14.46
CA ASN A 274 -14.49 -30.58 15.13
C ASN A 274 -13.52 -29.95 14.10
N GLY A 275 -13.33 -28.64 14.16
CA GLY A 275 -12.54 -27.87 13.19
C GLY A 275 -13.28 -27.51 11.90
N GLN A 276 -14.52 -27.97 11.69
CA GLN A 276 -15.32 -27.60 10.52
C GLN A 276 -15.56 -26.09 10.50
N LYS A 277 -15.35 -25.47 9.33
CA LYS A 277 -15.51 -24.03 9.13
C LYS A 277 -16.87 -23.71 8.52
N MET A 278 -17.55 -22.72 9.07
CA MET A 278 -18.81 -22.17 8.58
C MET A 278 -18.61 -20.69 8.27
N ARG A 279 -19.11 -20.24 7.12
CA ARG A 279 -18.96 -18.85 6.67
C ARG A 279 -20.25 -18.06 6.85
N LEU A 280 -20.19 -17.00 7.64
CA LEU A 280 -21.23 -15.99 7.77
C LEU A 280 -20.87 -14.77 6.90
N LYS A 281 -21.52 -14.70 5.74
CA LYS A 281 -21.24 -13.67 4.73
C LYS A 281 -21.58 -12.26 5.27
N GLY A 282 -20.66 -11.32 5.08
CA GLY A 282 -20.88 -9.90 5.44
C GLY A 282 -20.84 -9.60 6.95
N LYS A 283 -20.44 -10.56 7.78
CA LYS A 283 -20.34 -10.43 9.24
C LYS A 283 -18.91 -10.21 9.75
N GLY A 284 -17.97 -9.92 8.84
CA GLY A 284 -16.61 -9.50 9.16
C GLY A 284 -16.45 -7.99 9.30
N LEU A 285 -15.21 -7.51 9.19
CA LEU A 285 -14.90 -6.09 9.28
C LEU A 285 -15.30 -5.33 7.99
N PRO A 286 -15.60 -4.03 8.10
CA PRO A 286 -15.79 -3.15 6.95
C PRO A 286 -14.54 -3.10 6.08
N THR A 287 -14.69 -2.92 4.78
CA THR A 287 -13.56 -2.81 3.82
C THR A 287 -13.13 -1.37 3.54
N GLY A 288 -13.78 -0.39 4.17
CA GLY A 288 -13.58 1.04 3.93
C GLY A 288 -14.17 1.58 2.62
N LYS A 289 -14.73 0.73 1.75
CA LYS A 289 -15.41 1.12 0.51
C LYS A 289 -16.93 0.92 0.63
N GLY A 290 -17.65 2.02 0.88
CA GLY A 290 -19.10 1.97 1.12
C GLY A 290 -19.46 1.03 2.26
N ASP A 291 -20.52 0.25 2.08
CA ASP A 291 -20.99 -0.73 3.07
C ASP A 291 -20.46 -2.15 2.86
N ALA A 292 -19.47 -2.33 1.98
CA ALA A 292 -18.88 -3.65 1.74
C ALA A 292 -18.10 -4.15 2.96
N ARG A 293 -18.31 -5.43 3.30
CA ARG A 293 -17.76 -6.09 4.47
C ARG A 293 -17.13 -7.44 4.13
N GLY A 294 -16.16 -7.83 4.93
CA GLY A 294 -15.65 -9.19 4.95
C GLY A 294 -16.63 -10.16 5.63
N ASP A 295 -16.17 -11.40 5.79
CA ASP A 295 -16.96 -12.50 6.33
C ASP A 295 -16.49 -12.86 7.75
N LEU A 296 -17.39 -13.48 8.51
CA LEU A 296 -17.03 -14.15 9.77
C LEU A 296 -16.93 -15.65 9.52
N ILE A 297 -15.79 -16.24 9.85
CA ILE A 297 -15.55 -17.67 9.78
C ILE A 297 -15.71 -18.24 11.19
N LEU A 298 -16.74 -19.05 11.38
CA LEU A 298 -16.93 -19.83 12.58
C LEU A 298 -16.19 -21.16 12.43
N THR A 299 -15.36 -21.50 13.41
CA THR A 299 -14.75 -22.83 13.51
C THR A 299 -15.45 -23.59 14.61
N ILE A 300 -16.05 -24.74 14.28
CA ILE A 300 -16.70 -25.60 15.26
C ILE A 300 -15.64 -26.18 16.18
N GLN A 301 -15.85 -26.03 17.49
CA GLN A 301 -15.04 -26.64 18.53
C GLN A 301 -15.94 -27.50 19.40
N VAL A 302 -15.80 -28.82 19.31
CA VAL A 302 -16.54 -29.75 20.17
C VAL A 302 -15.85 -29.80 21.53
N VAL A 303 -16.55 -29.42 22.59
CA VAL A 303 -16.00 -29.30 23.94
C VAL A 303 -16.60 -30.37 24.83
N ILE A 304 -15.74 -31.16 25.47
CA ILE A 304 -16.13 -32.15 26.47
C ILE A 304 -16.03 -31.49 27.86
N PRO A 305 -17.06 -31.62 28.73
CA PRO A 305 -16.98 -31.16 30.12
C PRO A 305 -15.78 -31.79 30.84
N ARG A 306 -15.06 -30.99 31.64
CA ARG A 306 -13.88 -31.50 32.38
C ARG A 306 -14.25 -32.41 33.53
N GLU A 307 -15.44 -32.22 34.08
CA GLU A 307 -15.99 -33.00 35.19
C GLU A 307 -17.37 -33.48 34.76
N LEU A 308 -17.67 -34.72 35.09
CA LEU A 308 -18.94 -35.37 34.80
C LEU A 308 -19.51 -35.91 36.11
N ASP A 309 -20.79 -35.67 36.36
CA ASP A 309 -21.52 -36.35 37.43
C ASP A 309 -21.87 -37.80 37.05
N GLU A 310 -22.40 -38.58 37.99
CA GLU A 310 -22.71 -40.00 37.74
C GLU A 310 -23.73 -40.21 36.62
N SER A 311 -24.74 -39.34 36.52
CA SER A 311 -25.76 -39.44 35.46
C SER A 311 -25.17 -39.15 34.08
N GLN A 312 -24.28 -38.17 33.99
CA GLN A 312 -23.58 -37.80 32.76
C GLN A 312 -22.60 -38.90 32.35
N LYS A 313 -21.85 -39.50 33.29
CA LYS A 313 -20.97 -40.64 33.01
C LYS A 313 -21.75 -41.82 32.44
N GLU A 314 -22.92 -42.13 33.01
CA GLU A 314 -23.77 -43.22 32.52
C GLU A 314 -24.29 -42.97 31.10
N ALA A 315 -24.66 -41.72 30.79
CA ALA A 315 -25.02 -41.32 29.43
C ALA A 315 -23.85 -41.50 28.43
N PHE A 316 -22.64 -41.09 28.80
CA PHE A 316 -21.45 -41.28 27.95
C PHE A 316 -21.06 -42.76 27.78
N LYS A 317 -21.25 -43.60 28.81
CA LYS A 317 -21.06 -45.06 28.70
C LYS A 317 -22.02 -45.67 27.68
N SER A 318 -23.31 -45.33 27.81
CA SER A 318 -24.36 -45.81 26.90
C SER A 318 -24.08 -45.38 25.44
N LEU A 319 -23.62 -44.14 25.25
CA LEU A 319 -23.19 -43.65 23.94
C LEU A 319 -21.98 -44.41 23.39
N GLY A 320 -20.98 -44.70 24.24
CA GLY A 320 -19.80 -45.47 23.86
C GLY A 320 -20.14 -46.90 23.44
N GLU A 321 -21.08 -47.55 24.12
CA GLU A 321 -21.60 -48.87 23.74
C GLU A 321 -22.31 -48.84 22.39
N ALA A 322 -23.12 -47.81 22.13
CA ALA A 322 -23.83 -47.65 20.86
C ALA A 322 -22.90 -47.34 19.66
N LEU A 323 -21.68 -46.86 19.92
CA LEU A 323 -20.71 -46.45 18.90
C LEU A 323 -19.49 -47.37 18.80
N GLN A 324 -19.57 -48.62 19.31
CA GLN A 324 -18.43 -49.55 19.30
C GLN A 324 -17.87 -49.83 17.91
N ASP A 325 -18.71 -49.79 16.87
CA ASP A 325 -18.30 -50.06 15.49
C ASP A 325 -17.62 -48.85 14.81
N PHE A 326 -17.63 -47.66 15.44
CA PHE A 326 -17.03 -46.45 14.88
C PHE A 326 -15.57 -46.28 15.35
N ASN A 327 -14.62 -46.34 14.41
CA ASN A 327 -13.19 -46.15 14.68
C ASN A 327 -12.71 -44.73 14.29
N PRO A 328 -12.53 -43.79 15.24
CA PRO A 328 -12.08 -42.43 14.94
C PRO A 328 -10.56 -42.30 14.68
N ARG A 329 -9.81 -43.40 14.58
CA ARG A 329 -8.33 -43.41 14.45
C ARG A 329 -7.82 -44.01 13.13
N GLU A 330 -8.73 -44.38 12.23
CA GLU A 330 -8.41 -44.68 10.83
C GLU A 330 -8.22 -43.38 10.03
#